data_AF-A0A562HHT2-F1
#
_entry.id   AF-A0A562HHT2-F1
#
_cell.length_a   1.000
_cell.length_b   1.000
_cell.length_c   1.000
_cell.angle_alpha   90.00
_cell.angle_beta   90.00
_cell.angle_gamma   90.00
#
_symmetry.space_group_name_H-M   'P 1'
#
loop_
_entity.id
_entity.type
_entity.pdbx_description
1 polymer ?
#
loop_
_entity_poly.entity_id
_entity_poly.type
_entity_poly.pdbx_seq_one_letter_code
_entity_poly.pdbx_strand_id
1 'polypeptide(L)'
;MSKSLGDLKNNLVVKYTIGLMMKGQGTDMLRTELDCDVCGETCLAWEVHQIPYYPEGKLADNYEPGYTMMACEKCIEAKQIVPLDTDASVRFDASNLAIKEILETRKNQQQ
;
A
#
# COMPACT_ATOMS: atom_id res chain seq x y z
N MET A 1 2.11 25.85 -8.18
CA MET A 1 1.02 25.24 -7.40
C MET A 1 1.44 23.84 -7.04
N SER A 2 1.62 23.55 -5.75
CA SER A 2 1.89 22.20 -5.24
C SER A 2 0.68 21.33 -5.55
N LYS A 3 0.87 20.18 -6.18
CA LYS A 3 -0.23 19.20 -6.35
C LYS A 3 -0.66 18.71 -4.97
N SER A 4 -1.96 18.51 -4.74
CA SER A 4 -2.41 17.93 -3.49
C SER A 4 -1.97 16.46 -3.39
N LEU A 5 -1.91 15.93 -2.17
CA LEU A 5 -1.58 14.52 -1.93
C LEU A 5 -2.51 13.56 -2.67
N GLY A 6 -3.82 13.86 -2.64
CA GLY A 6 -4.83 13.08 -3.34
C GLY A 6 -4.60 13.08 -4.85
N ASP A 7 -4.22 14.23 -5.43
CA ASP A 7 -3.91 14.32 -6.85
C ASP A 7 -2.67 13.50 -7.22
N LEU A 8 -1.66 13.47 -6.35
CA LEU A 8 -0.45 12.67 -6.58
C LEU A 8 -0.76 11.17 -6.54
N LYS A 9 -1.52 10.70 -5.54
CA LYS A 9 -1.96 9.30 -5.46
C LYS A 9 -2.77 8.90 -6.69
N ASN A 10 -3.81 9.65 -7.04
CA ASN A 10 -4.67 9.34 -8.19
C ASN A 10 -3.89 9.30 -9.51
N ASN A 11 -2.99 10.26 -9.74
CA ASN A 11 -2.15 10.27 -10.94
C ASN A 11 -1.21 9.05 -11.02
N LEU A 12 -0.69 8.60 -9.87
CA LEU A 12 0.18 7.44 -9.82
C LEU A 12 -0.62 6.16 -10.05
N VAL A 13 -1.78 6.00 -9.41
CA VAL A 13 -2.68 4.84 -9.62
C VAL A 13 -2.94 4.67 -11.12
N VAL A 14 -3.45 5.71 -11.80
CA VAL A 14 -3.75 5.65 -13.24
C VAL A 14 -2.52 5.26 -14.06
N LYS A 15 -1.34 5.84 -13.76
CA LYS A 15 -0.09 5.52 -14.47
C LYS A 15 0.33 4.06 -14.27
N TYR A 16 0.25 3.55 -13.04
CA TYR A 16 0.60 2.18 -12.72
C TYR A 16 -0.42 1.20 -13.31
N THR A 17 -1.73 1.47 -13.19
CA THR A 17 -2.79 0.65 -13.78
C THR A 17 -2.59 0.53 -15.29
N ILE A 18 -2.42 1.65 -16.02
CA ILE A 18 -2.16 1.64 -17.47
C ILE A 18 -0.85 0.91 -17.79
N GLY A 19 0.22 1.23 -17.07
CA GLY A 19 1.54 0.62 -17.30
C GLY A 19 1.54 -0.90 -17.12
N LEU A 20 0.83 -1.40 -16.12
CA LEU A 20 0.68 -2.84 -15.83
C LEU A 20 -0.29 -3.53 -16.80
N MET A 21 -1.37 -2.86 -17.23
CA MET A 21 -2.29 -3.41 -18.24
C MET A 21 -1.63 -3.51 -19.62
N MET A 22 -0.81 -2.53 -20.02
CA MET A 22 -0.12 -2.52 -21.31
C MET A 22 1.06 -3.50 -21.37
N LYS A 23 1.75 -3.70 -20.24
CA LYS A 23 2.85 -4.67 -20.13
C LYS A 23 2.28 -5.98 -19.59
N GLY A 24 1.70 -6.80 -20.47
CA GLY A 24 1.12 -8.11 -20.15
C GLY A 24 2.05 -9.17 -19.51
N GLN A 25 3.22 -8.76 -18.99
CA GLN A 25 4.24 -9.57 -18.33
C GLN A 25 4.79 -8.92 -17.03
N GLY A 26 4.15 -7.88 -16.50
CA GLY A 26 4.62 -7.17 -15.29
C GLY A 26 4.03 -7.67 -13.96
N THR A 27 3.35 -8.81 -13.95
CA THR A 27 2.54 -9.28 -12.82
C THR A 27 3.34 -9.86 -11.65
N ASP A 28 4.60 -10.22 -11.85
CA ASP A 28 5.38 -10.95 -10.84
C ASP A 28 5.84 -10.08 -9.67
N MET A 29 5.69 -8.75 -9.76
CA MET A 29 5.96 -7.81 -8.66
C MET A 29 4.71 -7.39 -7.88
N LEU A 30 3.53 -7.87 -8.26
CA LEU A 30 2.28 -7.46 -7.62
C LEU A 30 2.06 -8.30 -6.37
N ARG A 31 2.44 -7.76 -5.22
CA ARG A 31 2.05 -8.32 -3.91
C ARG A 31 0.55 -8.12 -3.78
N THR A 32 -0.20 -9.22 -3.78
CA THR A 32 -1.65 -9.19 -3.47
C THR A 32 -1.88 -9.14 -1.97
N GLU A 33 -0.91 -9.62 -1.20
CA GLU A 33 -0.97 -9.76 0.23
C GLU A 33 0.30 -9.21 0.88
N LEU A 34 0.14 -8.63 2.07
CA LEU A 34 1.20 -8.06 2.90
C LEU A 34 0.89 -8.30 4.37
N ASP A 35 1.93 -8.58 5.15
CA ASP A 35 1.79 -8.73 6.59
C ASP A 35 1.75 -7.36 7.27
N CYS A 36 0.83 -7.22 8.22
CA CYS A 36 0.75 -6.08 9.10
C CYS A 36 1.76 -6.23 10.25
N ASP A 37 2.72 -5.31 10.37
CA ASP A 37 3.70 -5.34 11.47
C ASP A 37 3.08 -5.06 12.84
N VAL A 38 1.84 -4.56 12.89
CA VAL A 38 1.13 -4.16 14.12
C VAL A 38 0.29 -5.29 14.72
N CYS A 39 -0.39 -6.09 13.90
CA CYS A 39 -1.21 -7.22 14.36
C CYS A 39 -0.72 -8.60 13.91
N GLY A 40 0.23 -8.67 12.97
CA GLY A 40 0.76 -9.91 12.42
C GLY A 40 -0.14 -10.61 11.39
N GLU A 41 -1.29 -10.03 11.06
CA GLU A 41 -2.20 -10.60 10.06
C GLU A 41 -1.71 -10.31 8.64
N THR A 42 -1.78 -11.32 7.78
CA THR A 42 -1.65 -11.16 6.33
C THR A 42 -2.93 -10.53 5.78
N CYS A 43 -2.80 -9.36 5.17
CA CYS A 43 -3.90 -8.53 4.66
C CYS A 43 -3.75 -8.30 3.15
N LEU A 44 -4.82 -7.87 2.49
CA LEU A 44 -4.74 -7.44 1.09
C LEU A 44 -3.81 -6.22 0.98
N ALA A 45 -2.91 -6.21 0.01
CA ALA A 45 -1.86 -5.19 -0.05
C ALA A 45 -2.41 -3.75 -0.13
N TRP A 46 -3.59 -3.55 -0.74
CA TRP A 46 -4.25 -2.23 -0.83
C TRP A 46 -4.92 -1.78 0.48
N GLU A 47 -4.95 -2.62 1.50
CA GLU A 47 -5.41 -2.28 2.85
C GLU A 47 -4.22 -2.04 3.80
N VAL A 48 -2.98 -2.09 3.30
CA VAL A 48 -1.76 -1.95 4.10
C VAL A 48 -1.00 -0.71 3.67
N HIS A 49 -0.60 0.10 4.66
CA HIS A 49 0.09 1.37 4.47
C HIS A 49 1.45 1.40 5.16
N GLN A 50 2.36 2.20 4.62
CA GLN A 50 3.61 2.54 5.30
C GLN A 50 3.33 3.54 6.43
N ILE A 51 3.83 3.24 7.63
CA ILE A 51 3.67 4.06 8.83
C ILE A 51 5.04 4.35 9.47
N PRO A 52 5.18 5.43 10.25
CA PRO A 52 6.34 5.59 11.13
C PRO A 52 6.52 4.39 12.05
N TYR A 53 7.73 4.20 12.56
CA TYR A 53 7.97 3.19 13.58
C TYR A 53 7.27 3.55 14.91
N TYR A 54 6.48 2.61 15.45
CA TYR A 54 5.83 2.71 16.76
C TYR A 54 6.30 1.56 17.68
N PRO A 55 7.07 1.86 18.75
CA PRO A 55 7.63 0.84 19.65
C PRO A 55 6.59 -0.10 20.28
N GLU A 56 5.38 0.42 20.52
CA GLU A 56 4.29 -0.28 21.23
C GLU A 56 3.48 -1.22 20.34
N GLY A 57 3.72 -1.23 19.03
CA GLY A 57 3.00 -2.06 18.06
C GLY A 57 3.66 -3.39 17.73
N LYS A 58 4.74 -3.77 18.40
CA LYS A 58 5.69 -4.77 17.88
C LYS A 58 5.29 -6.24 18.08
N LEU A 59 5.56 -7.04 17.04
CA LEU A 59 5.79 -8.50 17.13
C LEU A 59 7.28 -8.88 17.14
N ALA A 60 8.21 -7.98 16.79
CA ALA A 60 9.66 -8.27 16.76
C ALA A 60 10.54 -7.10 17.24
N ASP A 61 11.62 -7.43 17.97
CA ASP A 61 12.37 -6.47 18.79
C ASP A 61 13.42 -5.62 18.06
N ASN A 62 13.91 -6.01 16.86
CA ASN A 62 15.15 -5.46 16.30
C ASN A 62 14.97 -4.70 14.97
N TYR A 63 14.53 -3.45 15.03
CA TYR A 63 14.62 -2.54 13.89
C TYR A 63 15.42 -1.28 14.23
N GLU A 64 16.21 -0.81 13.26
CA GLU A 64 17.08 0.35 13.40
C GLU A 64 16.29 1.68 13.47
N PRO A 65 16.87 2.75 14.05
CA PRO A 65 16.30 4.09 13.98
C PRO A 65 16.03 4.50 12.52
N GLY A 66 14.80 4.92 12.22
CA GLY A 66 14.38 5.28 10.86
C GLY A 66 13.71 4.15 10.06
N TYR A 67 13.44 3.01 10.69
CA TYR A 67 12.64 1.94 10.09
C TYR A 67 11.20 2.39 9.80
N THR A 68 10.66 1.94 8.68
CA THR A 68 9.26 2.14 8.27
C THR A 68 8.52 0.82 8.50
N MET A 69 7.39 0.88 9.19
CA MET A 69 6.52 -0.28 9.42
C MET A 69 5.36 -0.31 8.43
N MET A 70 4.72 -1.47 8.33
CA MET A 70 3.49 -1.71 7.58
C MET A 70 2.32 -1.89 8.55
N ALA A 71 1.20 -1.21 8.32
CA ALA A 71 -0.01 -1.41 9.12
C ALA A 71 -1.24 -1.53 8.23
N CYS A 72 -2.12 -2.48 8.57
CA CYS A 72 -3.42 -2.59 7.96
C CYS A 72 -4.35 -1.45 8.40
N GLU A 73 -5.33 -1.13 7.57
CA GLU A 73 -6.32 -0.05 7.80
C GLU A 73 -7.01 -0.21 9.17
N LYS A 74 -7.36 -1.44 9.57
CA LYS A 74 -7.94 -1.74 10.89
C LYS A 74 -7.05 -1.29 12.05
N CYS A 75 -5.73 -1.54 11.95
CA CYS A 75 -4.78 -1.14 12.98
C CYS A 75 -4.59 0.38 13.01
N ILE A 76 -4.62 1.01 11.83
CA ILE A 76 -4.53 2.46 11.69
C ILE A 76 -5.71 3.14 12.37
N GLU A 77 -6.93 2.66 12.13
CA GLU A 77 -8.14 3.18 12.76
C GLU A 77 -8.17 2.91 14.27
N ALA A 78 -7.94 1.66 14.69
CA ALA A 78 -8.05 1.25 16.08
C ALA A 78 -7.01 1.92 16.99
N LYS A 79 -5.80 2.13 16.48
CA LYS A 79 -4.69 2.74 17.24
C LYS A 79 -4.45 4.21 16.88
N GLN A 80 -5.28 4.81 16.02
CA GLN A 80 -5.15 6.19 15.55
C GLN A 80 -3.76 6.51 15.00
N ILE A 81 -3.18 5.57 14.25
CA ILE A 81 -1.85 5.72 13.65
C ILE A 81 -1.93 6.66 12.46
N VAL A 82 -0.90 7.48 12.25
CA VAL A 82 -0.82 8.37 11.08
C VAL A 82 0.13 7.74 10.06
N PRO A 83 -0.35 7.37 8.85
CA PRO A 83 0.51 6.88 7.78
C PRO A 83 1.57 7.89 7.34
N LEU A 84 2.66 7.39 6.77
CA LEU A 84 3.69 8.24 6.19
C LEU A 84 3.15 8.99 4.98
N ASP A 85 3.46 10.28 4.91
CA ASP A 85 3.11 11.16 3.79
C ASP A 85 4.36 11.61 3.00
N THR A 86 5.11 10.63 2.51
CA THR A 86 6.30 10.84 1.69
C THR A 86 6.02 10.43 0.26
N ASP A 87 6.76 10.95 -0.72
CA ASP A 87 6.65 10.52 -2.12
C ASP A 87 6.78 8.99 -2.28
N ALA A 88 7.59 8.33 -1.44
CA ALA A 88 7.77 6.89 -1.46
C ALA A 88 6.52 6.15 -0.96
N SER A 89 5.93 6.56 0.16
CA SER A 89 4.72 5.94 0.71
C SER A 89 3.49 6.19 -0.17
N VAL A 90 3.41 7.36 -0.79
CA VAL A 90 2.40 7.69 -1.80
C VAL A 90 2.47 6.77 -3.01
N ARG A 91 3.68 6.51 -3.53
CA ARG A 91 3.89 5.58 -4.66
C ARG A 91 3.55 4.15 -4.27
N PHE A 92 3.86 3.76 -3.04
CA PHE A 92 3.53 2.45 -2.50
C PHE A 92 2.02 2.22 -2.46
N ASP A 93 1.27 3.10 -1.80
CA ASP A 93 -0.20 3.03 -1.72
C ASP A 93 -0.84 3.02 -3.11
N ALA A 94 -0.37 3.90 -4.00
CA ALA A 94 -0.89 3.99 -5.35
C ALA A 94 -0.63 2.71 -6.17
N SER A 95 0.50 2.05 -5.96
CA SER A 95 0.80 0.77 -6.61
C SER A 95 -0.15 -0.33 -6.14
N ASN A 96 -0.44 -0.37 -4.84
CA ASN A 96 -1.36 -1.36 -4.28
C ASN A 96 -2.80 -1.13 -4.74
N LEU A 97 -3.25 0.13 -4.81
CA LEU A 97 -4.56 0.47 -5.36
C LEU A 97 -4.69 0.12 -6.85
N ALA A 98 -3.65 0.34 -7.64
CA ALA A 98 -3.63 -0.08 -9.06
C ALA A 98 -3.80 -1.60 -9.20
N ILE A 99 -3.21 -2.40 -8.28
CA ILE A 99 -3.40 -3.85 -8.25
C ILE A 99 -4.87 -4.21 -8.05
N LYS A 100 -5.53 -3.56 -7.07
CA LYS A 100 -6.96 -3.76 -6.81
C LYS A 100 -7.79 -3.52 -8.06
N GLU A 101 -7.59 -2.38 -8.73
CA GLU A 101 -8.32 -2.01 -9.96
C GLU A 101 -8.14 -3.06 -11.07
N ILE A 102 -6.91 -3.54 -11.29
CA ILE A 102 -6.64 -4.55 -12.32
C ILE A 102 -7.36 -5.86 -12.00
N LEU A 103 -7.31 -6.32 -10.74
CA LEU A 103 -7.94 -7.57 -10.32
C LEU A 103 -9.47 -7.49 -10.43
N GLU A 104 -10.08 -6.38 -10.02
CA GLU A 104 -11.52 -6.14 -10.14
C GLU A 104 -11.96 -6.07 -11.61
N THR A 105 -11.19 -5.38 -12.45
CA THR A 105 -11.48 -5.29 -13.89
C THR A 105 -11.43 -6.66 -14.57
N ARG A 106 -10.43 -7.49 -14.24
CA ARG A 106 -10.31 -8.86 -14.78
C ARG A 106 -11.46 -9.76 -14.33
N LYS A 107 -11.89 -9.67 -13.07
CA LYS A 107 -13.07 -10.42 -12.58
C LYS A 107 -14.33 -10.07 -13.38
N ASN A 108 -14.56 -8.78 -13.66
CA ASN A 108 -15.72 -8.32 -14.41
C ASN A 108 -15.71 -8.75 -15.89
N GLN A 109 -14.54 -9.03 -16.47
CA GLN A 109 -14.43 -9.52 -17.85
C GLN A 109 -14.61 -11.04 -17.98
N GLN A 110 -14.56 -11.77 -16.86
CA GLN A 110 -14.73 -13.23 -16.80
C GLN A 110 -16.16 -13.65 -16.42
N GLN A 111 -17.04 -12.68 -16.12
CA GLN A 111 -18.48 -12.87 -15.88
C GLN A 111 -19.27 -12.54 -17.15
#